data_AF-A0A1H7ERE8-F1
#
_entry.id   AF-A0A1H7ERE8-F1
#
_cell.length_a   1.000
_cell.length_b   1.000
_cell.length_c   1.000
_cell.angle_alpha   90.00
_cell.angle_beta   90.00
_cell.angle_gamma   90.00
#
_symmetry.space_group_name_H-M   'P 1'
#
loop_
_entity.id
_entity.type
_entity.pdbx_description
1 polymer ?
#
loop_
_entity_poly.entity_id
_entity_poly.type
_entity_poly.pdbx_seq_one_letter_code
_entity_poly.pdbx_strand_id
1 'polypeptide(L)' 'MSNDLSALTGLQEMRCGGCGGDLFKVFTADRTQRIVVQCQQCMSTSFIEPVPAKLQINWGEGDGRITVF' A
#
# COMPACT_ATOMS: atom_id res chain seq x y z
N MET A 1 -3.49 25.56 -7.18
CA MET A 1 -3.78 24.13 -7.40
C MET A 1 -4.15 23.55 -6.04
N SER A 2 -5.43 23.43 -5.72
CA SER A 2 -5.89 22.80 -4.48
C SER A 2 -5.92 21.29 -4.70
N ASN A 3 -5.08 20.54 -3.97
CA ASN A 3 -5.23 19.09 -3.91
C ASN A 3 -6.52 18.79 -3.15
N ASP A 4 -7.48 18.19 -3.83
CA ASP A 4 -8.72 17.73 -3.23
C ASP A 4 -8.42 16.47 -2.41
N LEU A 5 -8.16 16.67 -1.11
CA LEU A 5 -7.85 15.61 -0.14
C LEU A 5 -9.13 14.91 0.38
N SER A 6 -10.30 15.20 -0.19
CA SER A 6 -11.59 14.63 0.24
C SER A 6 -11.67 13.10 0.14
N ALA A 7 -10.79 12.48 -0.66
CA ALA A 7 -10.65 11.02 -0.74
C ALA A 7 -9.87 10.37 0.43
N LEU A 8 -9.28 11.15 1.35
CA LEU A 8 -8.39 10.65 2.41
C LEU A 8 -9.09 10.50 3.78
N THR A 9 -10.42 10.53 3.85
CA THR A 9 -11.15 10.36 5.11
C THR A 9 -10.84 9.00 5.74
N GLY A 10 -10.30 9.00 6.96
CA GLY A 10 -9.94 7.77 7.69
C GLY A 10 -8.49 7.31 7.54
N LEU A 11 -7.64 8.07 6.85
CA LEU A 11 -6.21 7.77 6.80
C LEU A 11 -5.49 8.37 8.01
N GLN A 12 -4.63 7.56 8.63
CA GLN A 12 -3.73 7.99 9.69
C GLN A 12 -2.33 8.24 9.10
N GLU A 13 -1.72 9.36 9.47
CA GLU A 13 -0.33 9.63 9.11
C GLU A 13 0.61 8.54 9.67
N MET A 14 1.52 8.08 8.82
CA MET A 14 2.55 7.12 9.21
C MET A 14 3.56 7.80 10.14
N ARG A 15 3.88 7.14 11.26
CA ARG A 15 4.97 7.55 12.17
C ARG A 15 5.92 6.40 12.42
N CYS A 16 7.20 6.73 12.57
CA CYS A 16 8.22 5.74 12.89
C CYS A 16 7.98 5.20 14.30
N GLY A 17 7.78 3.88 14.43
CA GLY A 17 7.59 3.24 15.74
C GLY A 17 8.78 3.39 16.69
N GLY A 18 9.98 3.65 16.17
CA GLY A 18 11.19 3.81 16.98
C GLY A 18 11.45 5.24 17.48
N CYS A 19 11.19 6.27 16.66
CA CYS A 19 11.54 7.66 16.99
C CYS A 19 10.40 8.68 16.84
N GLY A 20 9.23 8.26 16.36
CA GLY A 20 8.08 9.14 16.14
C GLY A 20 8.17 10.02 14.89
N GLY A 21 9.29 10.03 14.17
CA GLY A 21 9.47 10.81 12.94
C GLY A 21 8.48 10.44 11.83
N ASP A 22 8.13 11.43 11.03
CA ASP A 22 7.12 11.39 9.95
C ASP A 22 7.73 11.47 8.54
N LEU A 23 9.02 11.79 8.43
CA LEU A 23 9.73 11.86 7.15
C LEU A 23 10.38 10.52 6.78
N PHE A 24 10.00 10.02 5.60
CA PHE A 24 10.51 8.76 5.07
C PHE A 24 11.03 8.90 3.64
N LYS A 25 12.11 8.17 3.33
CA LYS A 25 12.57 7.95 1.95
C LYS A 25 12.07 6.58 1.48
N VAL A 26 11.50 6.54 0.29
CA VAL A 26 10.86 5.35 -0.29
C VAL A 26 11.71 4.79 -1.42
N PHE A 27 11.87 3.48 -1.46
CA PHE A 27 12.58 2.76 -2.52
C PHE A 27 11.73 1.60 -3.04
N THR A 28 11.76 1.38 -4.35
CA THR A 28 11.20 0.19 -4.99
C THR A 28 12.31 -0.85 -5.14
N ALA A 29 12.07 -2.08 -4.67
CA ALA A 29 12.95 -3.21 -4.97
C ALA A 29 12.29 -4.09 -6.06
N ASP A 30 13.03 -4.38 -7.13
CA ASP A 30 12.52 -5.01 -8.36
C ASP A 30 11.82 -6.37 -8.17
N ARG A 31 10.98 -6.71 -9.18
CA ARG A 31 10.19 -7.94 -9.45
C ARG A 31 9.24 -8.46 -8.36
N THR A 32 9.38 -8.04 -7.10
CA THR A 32 8.65 -8.60 -5.95
C THR A 32 7.68 -7.65 -5.26
N GLN A 33 7.37 -6.49 -5.87
CA GLN A 33 6.44 -5.47 -5.36
C GLN A 33 6.73 -4.97 -3.93
N ARG A 34 7.92 -5.19 -3.38
CA ARG A 34 8.27 -4.71 -2.03
C ARG A 34 8.60 -3.22 -2.07
N ILE A 35 7.95 -2.46 -1.20
CA ILE A 35 8.25 -1.05 -0.98
C ILE A 35 9.07 -0.94 0.30
N VAL A 36 10.28 -0.41 0.19
CA VAL A 36 11.15 -0.14 1.35
C VAL A 36 10.94 1.30 1.79
N VAL A 37 10.70 1.52 3.08
CA VAL A 37 10.61 2.85 3.68
C VAL A 37 11.71 3.03 4.71
N GLN A 38 12.44 4.14 4.66
CA GLN A 38 13.52 4.48 5.60
C GLN A 38 13.19 5.78 6.33
N CYS A 39 13.09 5.72 7.66
CA CYS A 39 12.94 6.91 8.48
C CYS A 39 14.17 7.81 8.36
N GLN A 40 13.98 9.09 8.06
CA GLN A 40 15.07 10.03 7.88
C GLN A 40 15.63 10.59 9.21
N GLN A 41 15.03 10.23 10.35
CA GLN A 41 15.51 10.63 11.67
C GLN A 41 16.37 9.56 12.34
N CYS A 42 15.90 8.31 12.43
CA CYS A 42 16.64 7.23 13.08
C CYS A 42 17.26 6.20 12.11
N MET A 43 17.09 6.39 10.80
CA MET A 43 17.57 5.48 9.75
C MET A 43 17.00 4.07 9.79
N SER A 44 16.01 3.81 10.64
CA SER A 44 15.28 2.54 10.68
C SER A 44 14.57 2.30 9.34
N THR A 45 14.69 1.08 8.84
CA THR A 45 14.01 0.61 7.63
C THR A 45 12.79 -0.23 7.98
N SER A 46 11.77 -0.18 7.13
CA SER A 46 10.60 -1.04 7.20
C SER A 46 10.15 -1.40 5.79
N PHE A 47 9.34 -2.46 5.67
CA PHE A 47 8.93 -3.02 4.40
C PHE A 47 7.41 -3.03 4.33
N ILE A 48 6.87 -2.56 3.22
CA ILE A 48 5.47 -2.70 2.87
C ILE A 48 5.41 -3.76 1.76
N GLU A 49 4.72 -4.85 2.05
CA GLU A 49 4.46 -5.93 1.09
C GLU A 49 3.00 -5.85 0.64
N PRO A 50 2.72 -5.37 -0.58
CA PRO A 50 1.38 -5.42 -1.15
C PRO A 50 0.97 -6.89 -1.25
N VAL A 51 -0.13 -7.24 -0.57
CA VAL A 51 -0.73 -8.56 -0.74
C VAL A 51 -1.66 -8.48 -1.96
N PRO A 52 -1.45 -9.32 -3.00
CA PRO A 52 -2.36 -9.35 -4.13
C PRO A 52 -3.80 -9.62 -3.65
N ALA A 53 -4.75 -8.87 -4.20
CA ALA A 53 -6.16 -9.10 -3.90
C ALA A 53 -6.55 -10.53 -4.28
N LYS A 54 -7.17 -11.26 -3.34
CA LYS A 54 -7.77 -12.56 -3.64
C LYS A 54 -9.12 -12.32 -4.30
N LEU A 55 -9.20 -12.52 -5.62
CA LEU A 55 -10.46 -12.53 -6.34
C LEU A 55 -11.05 -13.94 -6.22
N GLN A 56 -12.23 -14.04 -5.59
CA GLN A 56 -13.01 -15.28 -5.55
C GLN A 56 -14.29 -15.09 -6.36
N ILE A 57 -14.56 -16.02 -7.28
CA ILE A 57 -15.79 -16.05 -8.05
C ILE A 57 -16.63 -17.21 -7.52
N ASN A 58 -17.82 -16.90 -7.02
CA ASN A 58 -18.80 -17.91 -6.64
C ASN A 58 -19.87 -17.96 -7.73
N TRP A 59 -19.89 -19.04 -8.50
CA TRP A 59 -20.91 -19.28 -9.51
C TRP A 59 -22.15 -19.90 -8.84
N GLY A 60 -23.35 -19.42 -9.21
CA GLY A 60 -24.62 -20.08 -8.91
C GLY A 60 -24.95 -21.14 -9.98
N GLU A 61 -26.22 -21.55 -10.07
CA GLU A 61 -26.67 -22.40 -11.19
C GLU A 61 -26.76 -21.58 -12.49
N GLY A 62 -26.07 -22.04 -13.54
CA GLY A 62 -26.09 -21.44 -14.89
C GLY A 62 -24.70 -21.24 -15.50
N ASP A 63 -24.66 -20.90 -16.79
CA ASP A 63 -23.43 -20.55 -17.51
C ASP A 63 -23.09 -19.07 -17.30
N GLY A 64 -21.85 -18.78 -16.88
CA GLY A 64 -21.37 -17.42 -16.68
C GLY A 64 -19.99 -17.19 -17.29
N ARG A 65 -19.74 -15.97 -17.82
CA ARG A 65 -18.47 -15.57 -18.43
C ARG A 65 -17.93 -14.33 -17.74
N ILE A 66 -16.69 -14.39 -17.27
CA ILE A 66 -15.92 -13.24 -16.80
C ILE A 66 -14.80 -12.96 -17.79
N THR A 67 -14.67 -11.70 -18.19
CA THR A 67 -13.53 -11.20 -18.96
C THR A 67 -12.78 -10.22 -18.07
N VAL A 68 -11.50 -10.48 -17.80
CA VAL A 68 -10.60 -9.60 -17.04
C VAL A 68 -9.62 -8.98 -18.03
N PHE A 69 -9.40 -7.67 -17.95
CA PHE A 69 -8.41 -6.92 -18.73
C PHE A 69 -7.31 -6.41 -17.82
#